data_AF-A0A2H0UMD1-F1
#
_entry.id   AF-A0A2H0UMD1-F1
#
_cell.length_a   1.000
_cell.length_b   1.000
_cell.length_c   1.000
_cell.angle_alpha   90.00
_cell.angle_beta   90.00
_cell.angle_gamma   90.00
#
_symmetry.space_group_name_H-M   'P 1'
#
loop_
_entity.id
_entity.type
_entity.pdbx_description
1 polymer ?
#
loop_
_entity_poly.entity_id
_entity_poly.type
_entity_poly.pdbx_seq_one_letter_code
_entity_poly.pdbx_strand_id
1 'polypeptide(L)'
;MDINYLKEKIRWGAEWYEARREAVNLFSLFFLVATVCFAIGYLSAGEFSHAAIEIEACSVLDGAPEASTVRSPTSHGGGGASVLASFSPLEIEQVSITSGVIVRDAEPIKSTTTAKVKAKEISWCDFNAGINASINSVILSEVAWMGSEGDANDEWIELKSVVPVQVNLAGWQIQDKGGQIRVALPEKVLSPGEIFVLARQDERVGLWADMTYSGVLGNSNEELRVFNAKCEAVDEVKAGASWPAGDNKEKRSMERGEALSWHSYNGQGQIDNGVLVLGTPGRENSLPPFEFVGAALPPPASVAMEPAELAGEAIEEVVEARELLINCVQIIGAGGETKHDLVEIYNPNSESVNLKGYRLVKRTKTGTSDGSIKSWTSDEFVEAGGFYVWANSGFGGAGANMTTSATLSNDNGVAIRFGPADFGEVIDSVAWGEAENEFIEGAVFFTNPEEGQKLCRNGLMDTDNNADDFWVIGAGN
;
A
#
# COMPACT_ATOMS: atom_id res chain seq x y z
N MET A 1 -41.21 -11.30 -13.80
CA MET A 1 -40.17 -11.31 -14.85
C MET A 1 -40.46 -12.48 -15.78
N ASP A 2 -40.49 -12.29 -17.10
CA ASP A 2 -40.94 -13.32 -18.07
C ASP A 2 -39.91 -14.47 -18.16
N ILE A 3 -40.36 -15.72 -18.01
CA ILE A 3 -39.54 -16.93 -18.14
C ILE A 3 -38.83 -17.01 -19.49
N ASN A 4 -39.43 -16.48 -20.56
CA ASN A 4 -38.83 -16.50 -21.88
C ASN A 4 -37.62 -15.55 -21.97
N TYR A 5 -37.67 -14.41 -21.27
CA TYR A 5 -36.55 -13.46 -21.16
C TYR A 5 -35.34 -14.07 -20.41
N LEU A 6 -35.60 -14.83 -19.35
CA LEU A 6 -34.56 -15.54 -18.59
C LEU A 6 -33.90 -16.65 -19.40
N LYS A 7 -34.69 -17.42 -20.16
CA LYS A 7 -34.16 -18.45 -21.07
C LYS A 7 -33.27 -17.86 -22.16
N GLU A 8 -33.61 -16.68 -22.67
CA GLU A 8 -32.81 -15.99 -23.68
C GLU A 8 -31.48 -15.48 -23.12
N LYS A 9 -31.47 -14.95 -21.90
CA LYS A 9 -30.26 -14.52 -21.19
C LYS A 9 -29.32 -15.68 -20.87
N ILE A 10 -29.85 -16.83 -20.43
CA ILE A 10 -29.06 -18.04 -20.16
C ILE A 10 -28.45 -18.57 -21.46
N ARG A 11 -29.20 -18.56 -22.57
CA ARG A 11 -28.69 -18.96 -23.89
C ARG A 11 -27.55 -18.05 -24.35
N TRP A 12 -27.71 -16.73 -24.21
CA TRP A 12 -26.66 -15.76 -24.54
C TRP A 12 -25.40 -15.93 -23.68
N GLY A 13 -25.55 -16.23 -22.39
CA GLY A 13 -24.42 -16.50 -21.50
C GLY A 13 -23.64 -17.76 -21.89
N ALA A 14 -24.35 -18.83 -22.30
CA ALA A 14 -23.75 -20.07 -22.77
C ALA A 14 -23.04 -19.90 -24.12
N GLU A 15 -23.63 -19.17 -25.07
CA GLU A 15 -23.04 -18.87 -26.37
C GLU A 15 -21.80 -17.95 -26.25
N TRP A 16 -21.82 -17.00 -25.32
CA TRP A 16 -20.67 -16.14 -24.99
C TRP A 16 -19.50 -16.91 -24.36
N TYR A 17 -19.81 -17.90 -23.51
CA TYR A 17 -18.81 -18.76 -22.86
C TYR A 17 -18.11 -19.68 -23.87
N GLU A 18 -18.87 -20.34 -24.75
CA GLU A 18 -18.31 -21.20 -25.80
C GLU A 18 -17.44 -20.41 -26.79
N ALA A 19 -17.79 -19.16 -27.10
CA ALA A 19 -17.01 -18.28 -27.98
C ALA A 19 -15.68 -17.79 -27.39
N ARG A 20 -15.44 -17.96 -26.08
CA ARG A 20 -14.26 -17.41 -25.37
C ARG A 20 -13.50 -18.43 -24.55
N ARG A 21 -13.80 -19.73 -24.74
CA ARG A 21 -13.21 -20.87 -24.02
C ARG A 21 -11.68 -20.90 -23.99
N GLU A 22 -11.02 -20.34 -25.01
CA GLU A 22 -9.55 -20.33 -25.11
C GLU A 22 -8.87 -19.09 -24.50
N ALA A 23 -9.62 -18.12 -23.96
CA ALA A 23 -9.08 -16.81 -23.53
C ALA A 23 -9.36 -16.43 -22.06
N VAL A 24 -9.76 -17.37 -21.20
CA VAL A 24 -10.18 -17.06 -19.82
C VAL A 24 -9.22 -17.67 -18.80
N ASN A 25 -8.50 -16.81 -18.08
CA ASN A 25 -7.74 -17.15 -16.87
C ASN A 25 -8.67 -17.06 -15.64
N LEU A 26 -8.29 -17.69 -14.50
CA LEU A 26 -9.11 -17.98 -13.32
C LEU A 26 -10.06 -16.87 -12.81
N PHE A 27 -9.78 -15.60 -13.11
CA PHE A 27 -10.57 -14.44 -12.66
C PHE A 27 -12.01 -14.40 -13.21
N SER A 28 -12.29 -14.94 -14.41
CA SER A 28 -13.66 -14.89 -14.96
C SER A 28 -14.58 -16.03 -14.49
N LEU A 29 -14.04 -17.07 -13.83
CA LEU A 29 -14.86 -18.11 -13.20
C LEU A 29 -15.57 -17.59 -11.95
N PHE A 30 -14.93 -16.64 -11.25
CA PHE A 30 -15.44 -16.01 -10.03
C PHE A 30 -16.70 -15.16 -10.30
N PHE A 31 -16.71 -14.41 -11.43
CA PHE A 31 -17.86 -13.60 -11.83
C PHE A 31 -19.08 -14.44 -12.22
N LEU A 32 -18.88 -15.62 -12.81
CA LEU A 32 -19.97 -16.52 -13.20
C LEU A 32 -20.67 -17.11 -11.97
N VAL A 33 -19.88 -17.56 -10.98
CA VAL A 33 -20.40 -18.11 -9.71
C VAL A 33 -21.11 -17.03 -8.91
N ALA A 34 -20.53 -15.83 -8.81
CA ALA A 34 -21.16 -14.70 -8.12
C ALA A 34 -22.51 -14.30 -8.75
N THR A 35 -22.61 -14.29 -10.08
CA THR A 35 -23.86 -13.93 -10.79
C THR A 35 -24.95 -15.00 -10.61
N VAL A 36 -24.58 -16.28 -10.56
CA VAL A 36 -25.51 -17.39 -10.29
C VAL A 36 -25.98 -17.38 -8.83
N CYS A 37 -25.08 -17.11 -7.88
CA CYS A 37 -25.44 -16.96 -6.46
C CYS A 37 -26.35 -15.74 -6.22
N PHE A 38 -26.10 -14.61 -6.90
CA PHE A 38 -26.93 -13.40 -6.79
C PHE A 38 -28.34 -13.60 -7.39
N ALA A 39 -28.45 -14.35 -8.49
CA ALA A 39 -29.74 -14.69 -9.10
C ALA A 39 -30.58 -15.65 -8.23
N ILE A 40 -29.92 -16.56 -7.49
CA ILE A 40 -30.59 -17.50 -6.57
C ILE A 40 -31.03 -16.79 -5.28
N GLY A 41 -30.26 -15.81 -4.79
CA GLY A 41 -30.63 -14.99 -3.63
C GLY A 41 -31.94 -14.21 -3.83
N TYR A 42 -32.13 -13.63 -5.01
CA TYR A 42 -33.33 -12.85 -5.35
C TYR A 42 -34.63 -13.68 -5.45
N LEU A 43 -34.53 -15.00 -5.67
CA LEU A 43 -35.68 -15.91 -5.74
C LEU A 43 -36.25 -16.28 -4.35
N SER A 44 -35.54 -16.00 -3.26
CA SER A 44 -35.98 -16.35 -1.90
C SER A 44 -36.81 -15.28 -1.19
N ALA A 45 -36.91 -14.06 -1.73
CA ALA A 45 -37.62 -12.94 -1.11
C ALA A 45 -39.06 -12.72 -1.63
N GLY A 46 -39.56 -13.59 -2.52
CA GLY A 46 -40.91 -13.52 -3.09
C GLY A 46 -41.70 -14.79 -2.84
N GLU A 47 -42.50 -14.80 -1.77
CA GLU A 47 -43.65 -15.67 -1.50
C GLU A 47 -43.49 -17.18 -1.78
N PHE A 48 -42.97 -17.97 -0.82
CA PHE A 48 -43.49 -19.33 -0.58
C PHE A 48 -43.30 -19.72 0.89
N SER A 49 -44.41 -19.82 1.60
CA SER A 49 -44.48 -20.46 2.92
C SER A 49 -44.40 -21.99 2.77
N HIS A 50 -43.61 -22.64 3.62
CA HIS A 50 -43.53 -24.09 3.88
C HIS A 50 -42.77 -24.96 2.84
N ALA A 51 -41.44 -24.88 2.85
CA ALA A 51 -40.52 -26.03 2.72
C ALA A 51 -39.10 -25.57 3.08
N ALA A 52 -38.43 -26.28 3.99
CA ALA A 52 -37.04 -26.01 4.33
C ALA A 52 -36.14 -26.46 3.18
N ILE A 53 -35.39 -25.53 2.59
CA ILE A 53 -34.29 -25.82 1.66
C ILE A 53 -33.01 -25.49 2.44
N GLU A 54 -32.31 -26.50 2.94
CA GLU A 54 -30.92 -26.37 3.39
C GLU A 54 -30.02 -26.47 2.15
N ILE A 55 -29.22 -25.44 1.89
CA ILE A 55 -28.16 -25.44 0.88
C ILE A 55 -26.85 -25.61 1.66
N GLU A 56 -26.19 -26.77 1.54
CA GLU A 56 -24.81 -26.93 2.00
C GLU A 56 -23.90 -26.06 1.12
N ALA A 57 -23.15 -25.16 1.76
CA ALA A 57 -22.22 -24.27 1.09
C ALA A 57 -21.10 -25.03 0.38
N CYS A 58 -20.75 -24.56 -0.82
CA CYS A 58 -19.68 -25.08 -1.65
C CYS A 58 -18.31 -24.77 -1.00
N SER A 59 -17.62 -25.77 -0.45
CA SER A 59 -16.25 -25.63 0.06
C SER A 59 -15.22 -25.95 -1.02
N VAL A 60 -14.28 -25.03 -1.25
CA VAL A 60 -13.05 -25.27 -2.04
C VAL A 60 -12.13 -26.17 -1.20
N LEU A 61 -11.79 -27.36 -1.69
CA LEU A 61 -10.79 -28.23 -1.09
C LEU A 61 -9.42 -27.91 -1.69
N ASP A 62 -8.59 -27.18 -0.94
CA ASP A 62 -7.16 -27.05 -1.23
C ASP A 62 -6.38 -28.27 -0.68
N GLY A 63 -5.45 -28.80 -1.47
CA GLY A 63 -4.56 -29.87 -1.06
C GLY A 63 -3.51 -30.21 -2.12
N ALA A 64 -2.40 -29.48 -2.14
CA ALA A 64 -1.17 -29.89 -2.84
C ALA A 64 -0.43 -31.01 -2.05
N PRO A 65 0.36 -31.87 -2.72
CA PRO A 65 0.74 -33.17 -2.16
C PRO A 65 2.09 -33.15 -1.42
N GLU A 66 2.18 -33.83 -0.28
CA GLU A 66 3.46 -34.25 0.29
C GLU A 66 3.88 -35.63 -0.23
N ALA A 67 5.17 -35.73 -0.53
CA ALA A 67 5.84 -36.91 -1.06
C ALA A 67 5.99 -38.03 -0.02
N SER A 68 5.80 -39.28 -0.46
CA SER A 68 6.74 -40.41 -0.30
C SER A 68 6.02 -41.76 -0.31
N THR A 69 6.39 -42.65 -1.21
CA THR A 69 7.15 -43.86 -0.88
C THR A 69 7.36 -44.75 -2.11
N VAL A 70 8.62 -45.15 -2.24
CA VAL A 70 9.21 -46.06 -3.21
C VAL A 70 8.67 -47.49 -3.05
N ARG A 71 8.44 -48.20 -4.16
CA ARG A 71 8.85 -49.62 -4.35
C ARG A 71 8.84 -50.06 -5.82
N SER A 72 9.81 -50.93 -6.08
CA SER A 72 10.51 -51.21 -7.34
C SER A 72 10.02 -52.52 -8.02
N PRO A 73 10.73 -53.17 -8.98
CA PRO A 73 10.23 -53.36 -10.36
C PRO A 73 10.23 -54.83 -10.87
N THR A 74 9.65 -55.08 -12.04
CA THR A 74 9.94 -56.25 -12.92
C THR A 74 9.42 -55.90 -14.33
N SER A 75 10.14 -55.79 -15.46
CA SER A 75 11.29 -56.46 -16.12
C SER A 75 10.85 -57.35 -17.30
N HIS A 76 11.55 -57.21 -18.44
CA HIS A 76 11.59 -58.02 -19.68
C HIS A 76 10.56 -57.68 -20.78
N GLY A 77 10.90 -57.37 -22.04
CA GLY A 77 12.19 -57.17 -22.72
C GLY A 77 12.06 -57.16 -24.27
N GLY A 78 12.80 -56.25 -24.93
CA GLY A 78 13.32 -56.23 -26.33
C GLY A 78 12.33 -56.20 -27.53
N GLY A 79 12.52 -55.45 -28.61
CA GLY A 79 13.52 -54.44 -29.02
C GLY A 79 13.27 -53.98 -30.48
N GLY A 80 13.82 -52.82 -30.88
CA GLY A 80 14.06 -52.46 -32.31
C GLY A 80 13.56 -51.09 -32.83
N ALA A 81 14.53 -50.19 -33.10
CA ALA A 81 14.58 -49.14 -34.14
C ALA A 81 13.86 -47.76 -33.99
N SER A 82 14.70 -46.74 -33.68
CA SER A 82 15.05 -45.54 -34.49
C SER A 82 14.09 -44.33 -34.73
N VAL A 83 14.42 -43.23 -34.03
CA VAL A 83 14.34 -41.75 -34.29
C VAL A 83 12.99 -41.02 -34.51
N LEU A 84 12.62 -40.11 -33.60
CA LEU A 84 12.53 -38.63 -33.73
C LEU A 84 11.56 -38.00 -32.69
N ALA A 85 11.99 -36.84 -32.20
CA ALA A 85 11.39 -35.74 -31.43
C ALA A 85 9.87 -35.68 -31.08
N SER A 86 9.63 -34.87 -30.03
CA SER A 86 8.41 -34.14 -29.62
C SER A 86 7.53 -34.79 -28.54
N PHE A 87 7.43 -34.10 -27.40
CA PHE A 87 6.41 -34.35 -26.37
C PHE A 87 5.28 -33.33 -26.57
N SER A 88 4.08 -33.85 -26.83
CA SER A 88 2.77 -33.17 -26.76
C SER A 88 1.77 -34.17 -26.12
N PRO A 89 0.54 -33.76 -25.79
CA PRO A 89 -0.03 -33.76 -24.44
C PRO A 89 -0.86 -35.02 -24.10
N LEU A 90 -1.05 -35.31 -22.82
CA LEU A 90 -2.00 -36.32 -22.34
C LEU A 90 -3.41 -35.70 -22.24
N GLU A 91 -4.29 -36.15 -23.14
CA GLU A 91 -5.73 -35.97 -23.16
C GLU A 91 -6.40 -36.63 -21.93
N ILE A 92 -7.33 -35.92 -21.29
CA ILE A 92 -8.33 -36.51 -20.40
C ILE A 92 -9.63 -36.67 -21.21
N GLU A 93 -9.98 -37.92 -21.51
CA GLU A 93 -11.25 -38.30 -22.11
C GLU A 93 -12.40 -38.30 -21.07
N GLN A 94 -13.43 -37.52 -21.38
CA GLN A 94 -14.85 -37.67 -21.00
C GLN A 94 -15.28 -37.49 -19.52
N VAL A 95 -16.02 -36.40 -19.27
CA VAL A 95 -17.04 -36.31 -18.22
C VAL A 95 -18.41 -36.37 -18.90
N SER A 96 -19.13 -37.49 -18.73
CA SER A 96 -20.52 -37.64 -19.17
C SER A 96 -21.47 -37.14 -18.07
N ILE A 97 -22.23 -36.08 -18.34
CA ILE A 97 -23.32 -35.63 -17.47
C ILE A 97 -24.64 -36.22 -17.99
N THR A 98 -25.16 -37.24 -17.32
CA THR A 98 -26.54 -37.71 -17.55
C THR A 98 -27.51 -36.88 -16.72
N SER A 99 -28.27 -36.00 -17.36
CA SER A 99 -29.47 -35.40 -16.77
C SER A 99 -30.57 -36.45 -16.71
N GLY A 100 -30.81 -37.01 -15.52
CA GLY A 100 -31.90 -37.93 -15.26
C GLY A 100 -32.52 -37.65 -13.89
N VAL A 101 -33.66 -36.98 -13.88
CA VAL A 101 -34.49 -36.84 -12.68
C VAL A 101 -35.13 -38.20 -12.40
N ILE A 102 -34.72 -38.86 -11.32
CA ILE A 102 -35.41 -40.04 -10.77
C ILE A 102 -35.96 -39.63 -9.40
N VAL A 103 -37.28 -39.45 -9.32
CA VAL A 103 -37.99 -39.36 -8.04
C VAL A 103 -38.24 -40.79 -7.56
N ARG A 104 -37.60 -41.19 -6.47
CA ARG A 104 -37.98 -42.37 -5.68
C ARG A 104 -37.89 -42.05 -4.20
N ASP A 105 -38.98 -42.34 -3.51
CA ASP A 105 -39.15 -42.24 -2.06
C ASP A 105 -38.03 -42.97 -1.32
N ALA A 106 -37.31 -42.28 -0.44
CA ALA A 106 -36.29 -42.85 0.42
C ALA A 106 -36.58 -42.51 1.90
N GLU A 107 -36.56 -43.56 2.73
CA GLU A 107 -36.79 -43.59 4.17
C GLU A 107 -35.84 -42.66 4.96
N PRO A 108 -36.21 -42.24 6.20
CA PRO A 108 -35.45 -41.25 6.95
C PRO A 108 -34.07 -41.81 7.37
N ILE A 109 -33.02 -41.20 6.83
CA ILE A 109 -31.63 -41.48 7.20
C ILE A 109 -31.40 -40.97 8.62
N LYS A 110 -30.92 -41.86 9.50
CA LYS A 110 -30.53 -41.53 10.88
C LYS A 110 -29.41 -40.49 10.87
N SER A 111 -29.68 -39.37 11.54
CA SER A 111 -28.77 -38.40 12.13
C SER A 111 -27.28 -38.71 11.95
N THR A 112 -26.69 -38.13 10.91
CA THR A 112 -25.25 -37.94 10.82
C THR A 112 -24.88 -36.89 11.86
N THR A 113 -24.08 -37.30 12.85
CA THR A 113 -23.60 -36.40 13.90
C THR A 113 -22.65 -35.41 13.24
N THR A 114 -23.11 -34.16 13.07
CA THR A 114 -22.26 -33.04 12.68
C THR A 114 -21.19 -32.90 13.76
N ALA A 115 -19.95 -33.26 13.44
CA ALA A 115 -18.82 -32.90 14.28
C ALA A 115 -18.74 -31.36 14.25
N LYS A 116 -19.27 -30.73 15.31
CA LYS A 116 -19.00 -29.32 15.58
C LYS A 116 -17.49 -29.19 15.72
N VAL A 117 -16.83 -28.68 14.68
CA VAL A 117 -15.44 -28.22 14.78
C VAL A 117 -15.48 -27.11 15.83
N LYS A 118 -15.01 -27.43 17.03
CA LYS A 118 -14.92 -26.47 18.12
C LYS A 118 -13.91 -25.42 17.64
N ALA A 119 -14.36 -24.18 17.44
CA ALA A 119 -13.47 -23.07 17.13
C ALA A 119 -12.31 -23.09 18.15
N LYS A 120 -11.08 -22.99 17.65
CA LYS A 120 -9.89 -22.91 18.50
C LYS A 120 -10.10 -21.76 19.47
N GLU A 121 -10.20 -22.06 20.76
CA GLU A 121 -10.37 -21.03 21.79
C GLU A 121 -9.14 -20.11 21.75
N ILE A 122 -9.37 -18.82 21.54
CA ILE A 122 -8.31 -17.81 21.47
C ILE A 122 -7.77 -17.61 22.89
N SER A 123 -6.47 -17.88 23.07
CA SER A 123 -5.77 -17.59 24.33
C SER A 123 -5.35 -16.13 24.31
N TRP A 124 -5.95 -15.32 25.17
CA TRP A 124 -5.64 -13.89 25.25
C TRP A 124 -4.35 -13.63 26.03
N CYS A 125 -3.56 -12.69 25.54
CA CYS A 125 -2.32 -12.27 26.20
C CYS A 125 -2.60 -11.48 27.49
N ASP A 126 -1.70 -11.57 28.47
CA ASP A 126 -1.79 -10.77 29.69
C ASP A 126 -1.56 -9.30 29.33
N PHE A 127 -2.56 -8.46 29.59
CA PHE A 127 -2.50 -7.04 29.31
C PHE A 127 -1.29 -6.37 29.99
N ASN A 128 -0.90 -6.83 31.19
CA ASN A 128 0.17 -6.23 31.99
C ASN A 128 1.59 -6.68 31.59
N ALA A 129 1.74 -7.45 30.51
CA ALA A 129 3.07 -7.82 30.02
C ALA A 129 3.93 -6.57 29.77
N GLY A 130 5.24 -6.65 30.05
CA GLY A 130 6.17 -5.55 29.79
C GLY A 130 6.28 -5.27 28.28
N ILE A 131 6.42 -4.00 27.91
CA ILE A 131 6.60 -3.60 26.51
C ILE A 131 8.00 -3.99 26.03
N ASN A 132 8.06 -4.66 24.89
CA ASN A 132 9.31 -4.94 24.19
C ASN A 132 9.43 -4.08 22.93
N ALA A 133 9.70 -2.78 23.14
CA ALA A 133 9.80 -1.78 22.08
C ALA A 133 10.99 -2.01 21.11
N SER A 134 11.88 -2.96 21.42
CA SER A 134 12.93 -3.38 20.47
C SER A 134 12.40 -4.24 19.31
N ILE A 135 11.11 -4.62 19.36
CA ILE A 135 10.39 -5.41 18.36
C ILE A 135 9.21 -4.58 17.80
N ASN A 136 9.41 -3.29 17.55
CA ASN A 136 8.43 -2.45 16.84
C ASN A 136 8.30 -2.91 15.38
N SER A 137 7.82 -4.12 15.13
CA SER A 137 7.64 -4.64 13.77
C SER A 137 6.31 -4.19 13.18
N VAL A 138 5.28 -4.10 14.02
CA VAL A 138 3.98 -3.53 13.69
C VAL A 138 3.60 -2.59 14.82
N ILE A 139 3.27 -1.36 14.48
CA ILE A 139 2.96 -0.27 15.42
C ILE A 139 1.51 0.16 15.28
N LEU A 140 0.99 0.84 16.30
CA LEU A 140 -0.20 1.68 16.17
C LEU A 140 0.22 2.95 15.43
N SER A 141 -0.21 3.11 14.18
CA SER A 141 0.14 4.27 13.34
C SER A 141 -0.85 5.41 13.51
N GLU A 142 -2.15 5.11 13.57
CA GLU A 142 -3.22 6.11 13.71
C GLU A 142 -4.32 5.58 14.62
N VAL A 143 -4.91 6.47 15.43
CA VAL A 143 -6.07 6.17 16.28
C VAL A 143 -7.04 7.34 16.26
N ALA A 144 -8.26 7.12 15.76
CA ALA A 144 -9.35 8.09 15.87
C ALA A 144 -10.30 7.70 16.99
N TRP A 145 -9.94 8.13 18.19
CA TRP A 145 -10.68 7.84 19.42
C TRP A 145 -11.92 8.72 19.62
N MET A 146 -12.13 9.73 18.76
CA MET A 146 -13.14 10.77 18.96
C MET A 146 -14.39 10.65 18.06
N GLY A 147 -14.39 9.70 17.13
CA GLY A 147 -15.38 9.63 16.06
C GLY A 147 -15.24 10.75 15.03
N SER A 148 -16.25 10.91 14.18
CA SER A 148 -16.35 11.98 13.19
C SER A 148 -17.32 13.09 13.65
N GLU A 149 -17.58 14.09 12.80
CA GLU A 149 -18.68 15.04 13.01
C GLU A 149 -20.07 14.39 12.82
N GLY A 150 -20.14 13.31 12.02
CA GLY A 150 -21.38 12.61 11.69
C GLY A 150 -21.79 11.58 12.73
N ASP A 151 -20.81 10.87 13.32
CA ASP A 151 -21.06 9.83 14.32
C ASP A 151 -19.86 9.67 15.28
N ALA A 152 -20.15 9.60 16.58
CA ALA A 152 -19.15 9.33 17.61
C ALA A 152 -18.63 7.88 17.56
N ASN A 153 -19.28 6.99 16.81
CA ASN A 153 -18.85 5.62 16.60
C ASN A 153 -17.91 5.46 15.40
N ASP A 154 -17.63 6.52 14.63
CA ASP A 154 -16.67 6.51 13.52
C ASP A 154 -15.22 6.48 14.04
N GLU A 155 -14.92 5.45 14.81
CA GLU A 155 -13.64 5.22 15.48
C GLU A 155 -12.83 4.17 14.71
N TRP A 156 -11.51 4.38 14.65
CA TRP A 156 -10.60 3.38 14.08
C TRP A 156 -9.27 3.26 14.80
N ILE A 157 -8.66 2.10 14.59
CA ILE A 157 -7.32 1.75 15.04
C ILE A 157 -6.57 1.30 13.79
N GLU A 158 -5.44 1.93 13.51
CA GLU A 158 -4.59 1.60 12.39
C GLU A 158 -3.28 0.97 12.86
N LEU A 159 -2.89 -0.10 12.17
CA LEU A 159 -1.59 -0.74 12.33
C LEU A 159 -0.73 -0.50 11.09
N LYS A 160 0.58 -0.31 11.29
CA LYS A 160 1.56 -0.24 10.19
C LYS A 160 2.73 -1.17 10.44
N SER A 161 3.12 -1.93 9.42
CA SER A 161 4.39 -2.66 9.42
C SER A 161 5.55 -1.71 9.14
N VAL A 162 6.53 -1.62 10.05
CA VAL A 162 7.67 -0.69 9.94
C VAL A 162 9.02 -1.40 9.80
N VAL A 163 8.99 -2.68 9.48
CA VAL A 163 10.20 -3.49 9.24
C VAL A 163 10.31 -3.86 7.77
N PRO A 164 11.53 -4.01 7.22
CA PRO A 164 11.77 -4.32 5.81
C PRO A 164 11.53 -5.80 5.48
N VAL A 165 10.73 -6.50 6.28
CA VAL A 165 10.39 -7.92 6.09
C VAL A 165 8.89 -8.13 6.30
N GLN A 166 8.34 -9.15 5.63
CA GLN A 166 6.94 -9.50 5.81
C GLN A 166 6.64 -9.94 7.25
N VAL A 167 5.52 -9.45 7.80
CA VAL A 167 5.05 -9.80 9.16
C VAL A 167 3.71 -10.51 9.07
N ASN A 168 3.61 -11.71 9.62
CA ASN A 168 2.34 -12.43 9.71
C ASN A 168 1.62 -12.09 11.02
N LEU A 169 0.39 -11.57 10.91
CA LEU A 169 -0.50 -11.19 12.02
C LEU A 169 -1.22 -12.39 12.66
N ALA A 170 -1.04 -13.61 12.16
CA ALA A 170 -1.63 -14.80 12.74
C ALA A 170 -1.32 -14.92 14.25
N GLY A 171 -2.35 -14.90 15.08
CA GLY A 171 -2.24 -14.99 16.54
C GLY A 171 -1.90 -13.68 17.26
N TRP A 172 -1.73 -12.57 16.52
CA TRP A 172 -1.59 -11.24 17.11
C TRP A 172 -2.91 -10.72 17.66
N GLN A 173 -2.81 -9.77 18.61
CA GLN A 173 -3.97 -9.29 19.36
C GLN A 173 -3.87 -7.78 19.63
N ILE A 174 -5.01 -7.11 19.64
CA ILE A 174 -5.16 -5.75 20.18
C ILE A 174 -6.05 -5.85 21.42
N GLN A 175 -5.61 -5.24 22.52
CA GLN A 175 -6.40 -5.16 23.73
C GLN A 175 -6.34 -3.76 24.31
N ASP A 176 -7.46 -3.30 24.84
CA ASP A 176 -7.52 -2.10 25.67
C ASP A 176 -7.43 -2.44 27.17
N LYS A 177 -7.29 -1.40 27.99
CA LYS A 177 -7.15 -1.50 29.45
C LYS A 177 -8.44 -1.89 30.17
N GLY A 178 -9.59 -1.41 29.71
CA GLY A 178 -10.90 -1.74 30.26
C GLY A 178 -11.39 -3.12 29.82
N GLY A 179 -10.80 -3.68 28.76
CA GLY A 179 -11.09 -5.00 28.22
C GLY A 179 -12.35 -5.03 27.34
N GLN A 180 -12.88 -3.87 26.95
CA GLN A 180 -14.02 -3.78 26.02
C GLN A 180 -13.61 -3.95 24.55
N ILE A 181 -12.36 -3.62 24.19
CA ILE A 181 -11.74 -3.88 22.89
C ILE A 181 -10.78 -5.06 23.08
N ARG A 182 -11.17 -6.21 22.51
CA ARG A 182 -10.33 -7.41 22.47
C ARG A 182 -10.43 -8.00 21.09
N VAL A 183 -9.38 -7.82 20.29
CA VAL A 183 -9.33 -8.21 18.88
C VAL A 183 -8.25 -9.25 18.70
N ALA A 184 -8.59 -10.35 18.05
CA ALA A 184 -7.61 -11.26 17.47
C ALA A 184 -7.50 -10.93 15.99
N LEU A 185 -6.28 -10.64 15.54
CA LEU A 185 -6.03 -10.27 14.15
C LEU A 185 -6.12 -11.51 13.24
N PRO A 186 -6.57 -11.34 11.99
CA PRO A 186 -6.70 -12.44 11.04
C PRO A 186 -5.33 -12.99 10.63
N GLU A 187 -5.34 -14.14 9.96
CA GLU A 187 -4.15 -14.65 9.28
C GLU A 187 -3.90 -13.79 8.02
N LYS A 188 -3.21 -12.66 8.23
CA LYS A 188 -2.81 -11.69 7.21
C LYS A 188 -1.30 -11.49 7.28
N VAL A 189 -0.64 -11.52 6.12
CA VAL A 189 0.77 -11.16 5.98
C VAL A 189 0.83 -9.71 5.52
N LEU A 190 1.49 -8.86 6.30
CA LEU A 190 1.80 -7.48 5.95
C LEU A 190 3.16 -7.42 5.29
N SER A 191 3.24 -6.74 4.15
CA SER A 191 4.47 -6.33 3.49
C SER A 191 5.12 -5.17 4.26
N PRO A 192 6.40 -4.85 4.00
CA PRO A 192 7.02 -3.64 4.55
C PRO A 192 6.17 -2.41 4.23
N GLY A 193 5.93 -1.55 5.21
CA GLY A 193 5.10 -0.35 5.07
C GLY A 193 3.59 -0.59 5.00
N GLU A 194 3.14 -1.83 4.85
CA GLU A 194 1.71 -2.14 4.67
C GLU A 194 0.89 -1.74 5.91
N ILE A 195 -0.23 -1.10 5.64
CA ILE A 195 -1.19 -0.59 6.63
C ILE A 195 -2.35 -1.58 6.76
N PHE A 196 -2.85 -1.73 7.99
CA PHE A 196 -4.00 -2.57 8.31
C PHE A 196 -4.96 -1.82 9.24
N VAL A 197 -6.17 -1.53 8.77
CA VAL A 197 -7.09 -0.64 9.48
C VAL A 197 -8.28 -1.39 10.06
N LEU A 198 -8.61 -1.11 11.33
CA LEU A 198 -9.75 -1.66 12.04
C LEU A 198 -10.76 -0.55 12.33
N ALA A 199 -11.98 -0.66 11.78
CA ALA A 199 -13.07 0.28 12.06
C ALA A 199 -14.06 -0.30 13.08
N ARG A 200 -14.71 0.57 13.88
CA ARG A 200 -15.67 0.12 14.88
C ARG A 200 -17.06 -0.13 14.28
N GLN A 201 -17.54 -1.38 14.36
CA GLN A 201 -18.93 -1.88 14.18
C GLN A 201 -19.82 -1.40 12.99
N ASP A 202 -19.47 -0.37 12.22
CA ASP A 202 -20.22 0.10 11.04
C ASP A 202 -19.28 0.24 9.83
N GLU A 203 -19.71 -0.31 8.69
CA GLU A 203 -19.04 -0.24 7.39
C GLU A 203 -19.13 1.17 6.75
N ARG A 204 -19.63 2.20 7.45
CA ARG A 204 -19.69 3.58 6.91
C ARG A 204 -18.31 4.19 6.65
N VAL A 205 -17.35 3.67 7.39
CA VAL A 205 -15.91 3.92 7.28
C VAL A 205 -15.27 3.00 6.18
N GLY A 206 -16.10 2.20 5.52
CA GLY A 206 -15.77 1.00 4.76
C GLY A 206 -15.34 1.21 3.32
N LEU A 207 -14.43 2.14 3.07
CA LEU A 207 -13.56 2.05 1.88
C LEU A 207 -12.11 1.74 2.22
N TRP A 208 -11.71 1.82 3.50
CA TRP A 208 -10.33 1.60 3.95
C TRP A 208 -10.18 0.61 5.10
N ALA A 209 -11.27 0.13 5.71
CA ALA A 209 -11.17 -0.82 6.81
C ALA A 209 -10.94 -2.24 6.32
N ASP A 210 -9.84 -2.86 6.74
CA ASP A 210 -9.54 -4.27 6.49
C ASP A 210 -10.40 -5.21 7.34
N MET A 211 -10.81 -4.75 8.52
CA MET A 211 -11.74 -5.49 9.38
C MET A 211 -12.50 -4.56 10.32
N THR A 212 -13.49 -5.13 11.02
CA THR A 212 -14.23 -4.42 12.07
C THR A 212 -13.87 -4.93 13.46
N TYR A 213 -13.96 -4.05 14.46
CA TYR A 213 -13.84 -4.39 15.88
C TYR A 213 -15.06 -3.95 16.69
N SER A 214 -15.14 -4.45 17.92
CA SER A 214 -16.15 -4.11 18.92
C SER A 214 -15.50 -3.55 20.18
N GLY A 215 -16.24 -2.74 20.94
CA GLY A 215 -15.74 -1.96 22.06
C GLY A 215 -15.86 -0.47 21.78
N VAL A 216 -15.31 0.38 22.65
CA VAL A 216 -15.32 1.85 22.51
C VAL A 216 -13.93 2.35 22.90
N LEU A 217 -13.40 3.34 22.18
CA LEU A 217 -12.19 4.04 22.59
C LEU A 217 -12.57 5.14 23.59
N GLY A 218 -12.17 4.98 24.85
CA GLY A 218 -12.45 6.00 25.86
C GLY A 218 -11.70 7.31 25.58
N ASN A 219 -12.36 8.46 25.71
CA ASN A 219 -11.71 9.79 25.58
C ASN A 219 -10.65 10.08 26.67
N SER A 220 -10.58 9.27 27.74
CA SER A 220 -9.64 9.42 28.86
C SER A 220 -9.49 8.12 29.63
N ASN A 221 -8.40 7.98 30.39
CA ASN A 221 -8.04 6.82 31.20
C ASN A 221 -8.01 5.49 30.41
N GLU A 222 -7.75 5.60 29.11
CA GLU A 222 -7.71 4.51 28.14
C GLU A 222 -6.28 4.09 27.85
N GLU A 223 -6.06 2.85 27.45
CA GLU A 223 -4.75 2.41 26.95
C GLU A 223 -4.96 1.26 25.97
N LEU A 224 -4.33 1.35 24.80
CA LEU A 224 -4.33 0.31 23.78
C LEU A 224 -2.96 -0.34 23.71
N ARG A 225 -2.93 -1.65 23.51
CA ARG A 225 -1.72 -2.44 23.33
C ARG A 225 -1.86 -3.43 22.19
N VAL A 226 -0.77 -3.59 21.44
CA VAL A 226 -0.62 -4.60 20.40
C VAL A 226 0.29 -5.71 20.92
N PHE A 227 -0.15 -6.95 20.79
CA PHE A 227 0.58 -8.15 21.20
C PHE A 227 0.87 -9.01 19.99
N ASN A 228 2.11 -9.51 19.90
CA ASN A 228 2.46 -10.49 18.88
C ASN A 228 1.96 -11.91 19.24
N ALA A 229 2.16 -12.86 18.34
CA ALA A 229 1.75 -14.26 18.53
C ALA A 229 2.39 -14.98 19.74
N LYS A 230 3.46 -14.42 20.33
CA LYS A 230 4.13 -14.93 21.54
C LYS A 230 3.62 -14.24 22.81
N CYS A 231 2.61 -13.38 22.71
CA CYS A 231 2.10 -12.56 23.79
C CYS A 231 3.10 -11.54 24.36
N GLU A 232 4.02 -11.07 23.52
CA GLU A 232 4.86 -9.92 23.85
C GLU A 232 4.15 -8.65 23.38
N ALA A 233 4.04 -7.65 24.25
CA ALA A 233 3.51 -6.35 23.87
C ALA A 233 4.55 -5.61 23.01
N VAL A 234 4.21 -5.36 21.75
CA VAL A 234 5.13 -4.76 20.76
C VAL A 234 4.92 -3.27 20.59
N ASP A 235 3.72 -2.76 20.87
CA ASP A 235 3.45 -1.32 20.90
C ASP A 235 2.32 -0.99 21.87
N GLU A 236 2.31 0.26 22.35
CA GLU A 236 1.27 0.78 23.24
C GLU A 236 1.00 2.28 23.01
N VAL A 237 -0.19 2.70 23.39
CA VAL A 237 -0.52 4.11 23.58
C VAL A 237 -1.44 4.28 24.79
N LYS A 238 -1.16 5.32 25.58
CA LYS A 238 -1.83 5.59 26.87
C LYS A 238 -2.51 6.95 26.83
N ALA A 239 -3.82 6.95 27.02
CA ALA A 239 -4.60 8.14 27.35
C ALA A 239 -4.70 8.29 28.87
N GLY A 240 -4.01 9.28 29.41
CA GLY A 240 -4.15 9.67 30.83
C GLY A 240 -5.45 10.45 31.04
N ALA A 241 -5.35 11.70 31.46
CA ALA A 241 -6.51 12.60 31.44
C ALA A 241 -6.98 12.91 29.99
N SER A 242 -6.07 12.81 29.03
CA SER A 242 -6.29 12.97 27.59
C SER A 242 -5.40 12.02 26.82
N TRP A 243 -5.74 11.78 25.55
CA TRP A 243 -4.86 11.12 24.59
C TRP A 243 -3.60 11.98 24.32
N PRO A 244 -2.48 11.36 23.91
CA PRO A 244 -1.24 12.08 23.58
C PRO A 244 -1.40 13.10 22.45
N ALA A 245 -2.26 12.81 21.48
CA ALA A 245 -2.69 13.75 20.46
C ALA A 245 -4.09 13.39 19.91
N GLY A 246 -4.47 13.99 18.79
CA GLY A 246 -5.83 14.01 18.28
C GLY A 246 -6.66 15.12 18.93
N ASP A 247 -7.71 15.55 18.25
CA ASP A 247 -8.59 16.63 18.71
C ASP A 247 -10.06 16.20 18.59
N ASN A 248 -10.77 16.15 19.72
CA ASN A 248 -12.19 15.77 19.75
C ASN A 248 -13.13 16.90 19.32
N LYS A 249 -12.70 18.16 19.42
CA LYS A 249 -13.52 19.30 19.01
C LYS A 249 -13.53 19.42 17.50
N GLU A 250 -12.37 19.28 16.87
CA GLU A 250 -12.19 19.32 15.42
C GLU A 250 -12.29 17.94 14.76
N LYS A 251 -12.41 16.85 15.54
CA LYS A 251 -12.50 15.47 15.04
C LYS A 251 -11.27 15.01 14.25
N ARG A 252 -10.08 15.47 14.67
CA ARG A 252 -8.78 15.11 14.07
C ARG A 252 -8.21 13.87 14.74
N SER A 253 -7.93 12.82 13.98
CA SER A 253 -7.28 11.62 14.48
C SER A 253 -5.90 11.91 15.10
N MET A 254 -5.42 10.96 15.90
CA MET A 254 -4.07 10.95 16.43
C MET A 254 -3.18 10.07 15.54
N GLU A 255 -2.06 10.60 15.06
CA GLU A 255 -1.17 9.96 14.09
C GLU A 255 0.27 9.91 14.64
N ARG A 256 1.04 8.88 14.26
CA ARG A 256 2.48 8.82 14.50
C ARG A 256 3.24 9.45 13.33
N GLY A 257 4.13 10.38 13.64
CA GLY A 257 5.15 10.84 12.68
C GLY A 257 6.34 9.89 12.59
N GLU A 258 7.31 10.22 11.75
CA GLU A 258 8.52 9.41 11.46
C GLU A 258 9.32 9.03 12.71
N ALA A 259 9.43 9.94 13.68
CA ALA A 259 10.09 9.68 14.97
C ALA A 259 9.24 8.84 15.95
N LEU A 260 8.13 8.25 15.47
CA LEU A 260 7.11 7.53 16.23
C LEU A 260 6.41 8.38 17.31
N SER A 261 6.55 9.71 17.25
CA SER A 261 5.88 10.65 18.15
C SER A 261 4.44 10.90 17.70
N TRP A 262 3.53 10.98 18.66
CA TRP A 262 2.13 11.30 18.40
C TRP A 262 1.92 12.78 18.08
N HIS A 263 1.14 13.08 17.04
CA HIS A 263 0.58 14.40 16.74
C HIS A 263 -0.87 14.26 16.27
N SER A 264 -1.59 15.38 16.24
CA SER A 264 -2.93 15.41 15.66
C SER A 264 -2.82 15.51 14.15
N TYR A 265 -3.74 14.87 13.42
CA TYR A 265 -3.82 14.97 11.96
C TYR A 265 -3.76 16.43 11.50
N ASN A 266 -2.83 16.70 10.58
CA ASN A 266 -2.50 18.02 10.09
C ASN A 266 -2.78 18.12 8.59
N GLY A 267 -4.05 18.03 8.23
CA GLY A 267 -4.52 18.27 6.86
C GLY A 267 -5.92 18.84 6.80
N GLN A 268 -6.41 19.03 5.57
CA GLN A 268 -7.75 19.56 5.29
C GLN A 268 -8.86 18.51 5.41
N GLY A 269 -8.49 17.23 5.45
CA GLY A 269 -9.42 16.11 5.45
C GLY A 269 -9.97 15.80 4.06
N GLN A 270 -10.68 14.68 3.98
CA GLN A 270 -11.35 14.24 2.76
C GLN A 270 -12.82 13.93 3.07
N ILE A 271 -13.69 14.11 2.08
CA ILE A 271 -15.08 13.68 2.21
C ILE A 271 -15.16 12.22 1.79
N ASP A 272 -15.54 11.34 2.71
CA ASP A 272 -15.81 9.93 2.45
C ASP A 272 -17.25 9.60 2.85
N ASN A 273 -18.02 9.03 1.92
CA ASN A 273 -19.46 8.75 2.08
C ASN A 273 -20.29 9.91 2.67
N GLY A 274 -19.88 11.16 2.39
CA GLY A 274 -20.54 12.37 2.88
C GLY A 274 -20.14 12.83 4.29
N VAL A 275 -19.16 12.17 4.91
CA VAL A 275 -18.56 12.53 6.19
C VAL A 275 -17.16 13.10 5.95
N LEU A 276 -16.83 14.22 6.61
CA LEU A 276 -15.47 14.76 6.60
C LEU A 276 -14.59 13.91 7.53
N VAL A 277 -13.59 13.24 6.94
CA VAL A 277 -12.57 12.48 7.66
C VAL A 277 -11.34 13.36 7.81
N LEU A 278 -11.02 13.71 9.06
CA LEU A 278 -9.82 14.46 9.43
C LEU A 278 -8.77 13.51 10.01
N GLY A 279 -8.28 12.63 9.15
CA GLY A 279 -7.23 11.65 9.40
C GLY A 279 -6.75 11.04 8.09
N THR A 280 -5.86 10.05 8.20
CA THR A 280 -5.24 9.37 7.06
C THR A 280 -5.49 7.86 6.99
N PRO A 281 -6.68 7.36 7.35
CA PRO A 281 -6.89 5.93 7.46
C PRO A 281 -6.64 5.20 6.14
N GLY A 282 -5.81 4.16 6.21
CA GLY A 282 -5.37 3.36 5.06
C GLY A 282 -4.33 4.05 4.19
N ARG A 283 -3.72 5.14 4.65
CA ARG A 283 -2.70 5.92 3.94
C ARG A 283 -1.60 6.37 4.91
N GLU A 284 -0.52 6.89 4.35
CA GLU A 284 0.55 7.44 5.17
C GLU A 284 0.05 8.60 6.04
N ASN A 285 0.54 8.63 7.29
CA ASN A 285 0.22 9.66 8.27
C ASN A 285 0.62 11.06 7.79
N SER A 286 -0.11 12.08 8.24
CA SER A 286 0.29 13.46 7.98
C SER A 286 1.55 13.83 8.75
N LEU A 287 2.22 14.91 8.36
CA LEU A 287 3.33 15.45 9.14
C LEU A 287 2.83 16.26 10.33
N PRO A 288 3.52 16.27 11.49
CA PRO A 288 3.13 17.09 12.63
C PRO A 288 3.04 18.59 12.26
N PRO A 289 2.16 19.37 12.92
CA PRO A 289 2.11 20.80 12.72
C PRO A 289 3.47 21.45 12.99
N PHE A 290 3.91 22.34 12.10
CA PHE A 290 5.14 23.12 12.30
C PHE A 290 5.00 24.01 13.54
N GLU A 291 5.60 23.61 14.66
CA GLU A 291 5.80 24.52 15.78
C GLU A 291 6.98 25.45 15.47
N PHE A 292 6.67 26.70 15.13
CA PHE A 292 7.66 27.77 15.13
C PHE A 292 8.15 27.99 16.57
N VAL A 293 9.22 27.31 16.96
CA VAL A 293 9.97 27.70 18.17
C VAL A 293 10.69 28.99 17.82
N GLY A 294 10.08 30.13 18.17
CA GLY A 294 10.67 31.45 18.00
C GLY A 294 11.97 31.53 18.80
N ALA A 295 13.11 31.28 18.14
CA ALA A 295 14.41 31.56 18.68
C ALA A 295 14.59 33.08 18.75
N ALA A 296 14.31 33.65 19.93
CA ALA A 296 14.77 34.98 20.28
C ALA A 296 16.31 34.96 20.24
N LEU A 297 16.88 35.68 19.26
CA LEU A 297 18.32 35.90 19.16
C LEU A 297 18.85 36.47 20.49
N PRO A 298 19.85 35.87 21.15
CA PRO A 298 20.55 36.55 22.23
C PRO A 298 21.29 37.77 21.66
N PRO A 299 21.32 38.90 22.39
CA PRO A 299 22.07 40.07 21.95
C PRO A 299 23.58 39.77 21.91
N PRO A 300 24.34 40.42 21.01
CA PRO A 300 25.77 40.16 20.87
C PRO A 300 26.52 40.68 22.10
N ALA A 301 26.95 39.77 22.96
CA ALA A 301 27.89 40.09 24.03
C ALA A 301 29.32 40.05 23.47
N SER A 302 29.98 41.21 23.42
CA SER A 302 31.42 41.29 23.23
C SER A 302 32.13 40.71 24.45
N VAL A 303 32.86 39.60 24.33
CA VAL A 303 33.96 39.29 25.26
C VAL A 303 35.08 38.61 24.49
N ALA A 304 36.29 39.11 24.76
CA ALA A 304 37.56 38.69 24.23
C ALA A 304 37.89 37.20 24.49
N MET A 305 38.59 36.60 23.53
CA MET A 305 39.28 35.32 23.62
C MET A 305 40.30 35.30 24.78
N GLU A 306 40.27 34.20 25.54
CA GLU A 306 41.48 33.43 25.86
C GLU A 306 41.17 31.93 25.71
N PRO A 307 42.15 31.09 25.30
CA PRO A 307 41.87 29.79 24.71
C PRO A 307 41.84 28.68 25.76
N ALA A 308 40.82 27.84 25.71
CA ALA A 308 40.87 26.50 26.30
C ALA A 308 41.05 25.50 25.16
N GLU A 309 42.28 25.04 25.03
CA GLU A 309 42.69 23.88 24.26
C GLU A 309 42.01 22.63 24.84
N LEU A 310 41.13 22.00 24.07
CA LEU A 310 40.79 20.60 24.25
C LEU A 310 40.57 19.98 22.87
N ALA A 311 41.51 19.12 22.50
CA ALA A 311 41.41 18.27 21.33
C ALA A 311 40.12 17.43 21.41
N GLY A 312 39.16 17.76 20.56
CA GLY A 312 38.04 16.90 20.21
C GLY A 312 38.27 16.44 18.78
N GLU A 313 38.37 15.12 18.61
CA GLU A 313 38.52 14.45 17.32
C GLU A 313 37.45 14.92 16.34
N ALA A 314 37.86 15.17 15.09
CA ALA A 314 36.96 15.44 13.99
C ALA A 314 36.07 14.19 13.77
N ILE A 315 34.82 14.28 14.19
CA ILE A 315 33.78 13.38 13.73
C ILE A 315 33.52 13.76 12.26
N GLU A 316 33.89 12.87 11.33
CA GLU A 316 33.37 12.94 9.97
C GLU A 316 31.85 12.78 10.07
N GLU A 317 31.13 13.86 9.78
CA GLU A 317 29.68 13.87 9.69
C GLU A 317 29.30 12.90 8.55
N VAL A 318 28.76 11.74 8.92
CA VAL A 318 28.15 10.82 7.96
C VAL A 318 26.91 11.54 7.45
N VAL A 319 27.03 12.18 6.29
CA VAL A 319 25.92 12.81 5.58
C VAL A 319 25.07 11.68 5.02
N GLU A 320 24.14 11.18 5.83
CA GLU A 320 23.09 10.28 5.37
C GLU A 320 22.28 11.00 4.29
N ALA A 321 21.98 10.31 3.19
CA ALA A 321 21.17 10.87 2.13
C ALA A 321 19.73 11.02 2.65
N ARG A 322 19.15 12.20 2.45
CA ARG A 322 17.80 12.55 2.87
C ARG A 322 16.85 12.34 1.69
N GLU A 323 15.65 11.85 1.96
CA GLU A 323 14.64 11.58 0.94
C GLU A 323 14.31 12.86 0.15
N LEU A 324 14.32 12.78 -1.17
CA LEU A 324 13.96 13.86 -2.08
C LEU A 324 13.21 13.25 -3.23
N LEU A 325 12.06 13.79 -3.58
CA LEU A 325 11.19 13.21 -4.61
C LEU A 325 11.28 14.01 -5.91
N ILE A 326 11.36 13.35 -7.05
CA ILE A 326 11.04 13.90 -8.36
C ILE A 326 9.52 14.06 -8.42
N ASN A 327 9.05 15.30 -8.30
CA ASN A 327 7.62 15.57 -8.31
C ASN A 327 7.06 15.68 -9.74
N CYS A 328 7.72 16.40 -10.63
CA CYS A 328 7.22 16.62 -12.00
C CYS A 328 8.33 16.62 -13.04
N VAL A 329 8.05 16.07 -14.22
CA VAL A 329 8.92 16.06 -15.39
C VAL A 329 8.17 16.58 -16.61
N GLN A 330 8.80 17.51 -17.35
CA GLN A 330 8.35 17.99 -18.66
C GLN A 330 9.46 17.78 -19.67
N ILE A 331 9.11 17.28 -20.86
CA ILE A 331 10.08 17.01 -21.95
C ILE A 331 9.81 17.80 -23.23
N ILE A 332 8.63 18.41 -23.34
CA ILE A 332 8.26 19.31 -24.44
C ILE A 332 7.39 20.42 -23.84
N GLY A 333 7.82 21.68 -23.96
CA GLY A 333 7.00 22.82 -23.52
C GLY A 333 5.91 23.20 -24.53
N ALA A 334 5.07 24.15 -24.14
CA ALA A 334 4.04 24.71 -25.02
C ALA A 334 4.64 25.22 -26.35
N GLY A 335 3.90 25.01 -27.45
CA GLY A 335 4.36 25.34 -28.80
C GLY A 335 5.30 24.30 -29.43
N GLY A 336 5.48 23.14 -28.79
CA GLY A 336 6.34 22.06 -29.28
C GLY A 336 7.82 22.29 -28.98
N GLU A 337 8.14 23.13 -28.00
CA GLU A 337 9.50 23.54 -27.70
C GLU A 337 10.27 22.43 -26.96
N THR A 338 11.08 21.69 -27.72
CA THR A 338 11.92 20.56 -27.26
C THR A 338 13.10 20.95 -26.36
N LYS A 339 13.21 22.22 -26.00
CA LYS A 339 14.20 22.74 -25.03
C LYS A 339 13.53 23.42 -23.84
N HIS A 340 12.25 23.16 -23.64
CA HIS A 340 11.49 23.60 -22.48
C HIS A 340 11.32 22.43 -21.50
N ASP A 341 12.42 21.70 -21.26
CA ASP A 341 12.46 20.61 -20.30
C ASP A 341 12.48 21.16 -18.87
N LEU A 342 11.85 20.42 -17.95
CA LEU A 342 11.81 20.76 -16.54
C LEU A 342 11.78 19.50 -15.68
N VAL A 343 12.45 19.58 -14.53
CA VAL A 343 12.32 18.61 -13.45
C VAL A 343 12.08 19.41 -12.17
N GLU A 344 10.99 19.10 -11.48
CA GLU A 344 10.69 19.62 -10.16
C GLU A 344 11.01 18.57 -9.11
N ILE A 345 11.82 18.96 -8.13
CA ILE A 345 12.20 18.15 -6.98
C ILE A 345 11.41 18.66 -5.78
N TYR A 346 10.87 17.77 -4.98
CA TYR A 346 10.16 18.05 -3.75
C TYR A 346 10.96 17.53 -2.56
N ASN A 347 11.03 18.33 -1.50
CA ASN A 347 11.59 17.92 -0.22
C ASN A 347 10.45 17.53 0.73
N PRO A 348 10.19 16.21 0.94
CA PRO A 348 9.17 15.76 1.90
C PRO A 348 9.61 15.95 3.35
N ASN A 349 10.91 16.14 3.61
CA ASN A 349 11.43 16.22 4.97
C ASN A 349 10.93 17.48 5.69
N SER A 350 10.92 17.37 7.02
CA SER A 350 10.61 18.47 7.95
C SER A 350 11.73 19.51 8.10
N GLU A 351 12.90 19.25 7.53
CA GLU A 351 14.06 20.14 7.52
C GLU A 351 14.50 20.46 6.08
N SER A 352 15.25 21.55 5.91
CA SER A 352 15.85 21.84 4.61
C SER A 352 16.91 20.80 4.26
N VAL A 353 16.91 20.35 3.00
CA VAL A 353 17.91 19.41 2.48
C VAL A 353 18.95 20.20 1.71
N ASN A 354 20.21 20.05 2.12
CA ASN A 354 21.34 20.57 1.35
C ASN A 354 21.65 19.63 0.19
N LEU A 355 21.51 20.12 -1.04
CA LEU A 355 21.78 19.40 -2.28
C LEU A 355 23.27 19.20 -2.55
N LYS A 356 24.19 19.78 -1.76
CA LYS A 356 25.63 19.55 -1.95
C LYS A 356 25.96 18.06 -1.91
N GLY A 357 26.59 17.56 -2.98
CA GLY A 357 26.91 16.14 -3.14
C GLY A 357 25.85 15.35 -3.91
N TYR A 358 24.64 15.90 -4.08
CA TYR A 358 23.61 15.33 -4.93
C TYR A 358 23.88 15.63 -6.41
N ARG A 359 23.23 14.84 -7.27
CA ARG A 359 23.23 14.97 -8.72
C ARG A 359 21.85 14.67 -9.26
N LEU A 360 21.40 15.48 -10.21
CA LEU A 360 20.29 15.14 -11.09
C LEU A 360 20.88 14.53 -12.34
N VAL A 361 20.47 13.30 -12.65
CA VAL A 361 20.99 12.52 -13.77
C VAL A 361 19.85 11.97 -14.61
N LYS A 362 20.15 11.59 -15.84
CA LYS A 362 19.21 10.90 -16.72
C LYS A 362 19.84 9.70 -17.40
N ARG A 363 19.00 8.80 -17.89
CA ARG A 363 19.39 7.73 -18.80
C ARG A 363 18.45 7.67 -19.99
N THR A 364 19.00 7.28 -21.13
CA THR A 364 18.21 6.95 -22.31
C THR A 364 17.51 5.60 -22.12
N LYS A 365 16.59 5.25 -23.02
CA LYS A 365 15.82 4.00 -23.00
C LYS A 365 16.60 2.80 -22.50
N THR A 366 17.71 2.47 -23.17
CA THR A 366 18.57 1.31 -22.85
C THR A 366 19.93 1.73 -22.27
N GLY A 367 20.05 2.98 -21.82
CA GLY A 367 21.31 3.53 -21.34
C GLY A 367 21.73 2.91 -20.01
N THR A 368 23.01 2.51 -19.92
CA THR A 368 23.61 1.96 -18.69
C THR A 368 24.54 2.94 -17.99
N SER A 369 24.63 4.18 -18.48
CA SER A 369 25.45 5.24 -17.92
C SER A 369 24.65 6.54 -17.79
N ASP A 370 24.87 7.24 -16.69
CA ASP A 370 24.24 8.51 -16.35
C ASP A 370 24.70 9.62 -17.31
N GLY A 371 23.73 10.28 -17.94
CA GLY A 371 23.89 11.62 -18.48
C GLY A 371 23.72 12.65 -17.36
N SER A 372 24.72 13.49 -17.14
CA SER A 372 24.64 14.56 -16.13
C SER A 372 23.64 15.64 -16.56
N ILE A 373 22.64 15.93 -15.71
CA ILE A 373 21.79 17.12 -15.82
C ILE A 373 22.37 18.23 -14.94
N LYS A 374 22.55 17.98 -13.64
CA LYS A 374 23.10 18.93 -12.68
C LYS A 374 23.88 18.19 -11.60
N SER A 375 25.00 18.76 -11.18
CA SER A 375 25.71 18.35 -9.96
C SER A 375 25.86 19.56 -9.06
N TRP A 376 25.52 19.41 -7.78
CA TRP A 376 25.63 20.46 -6.77
C TRP A 376 26.92 20.24 -5.99
N THR A 377 27.89 21.14 -6.18
CA THR A 377 29.21 21.10 -5.53
C THR A 377 29.35 22.15 -4.42
N SER A 378 28.39 23.05 -4.33
CA SER A 378 28.26 24.07 -3.28
C SER A 378 26.95 23.86 -2.53
N ASP A 379 26.85 24.45 -1.34
CA ASP A 379 25.62 24.40 -0.55
C ASP A 379 24.48 25.07 -1.31
N GLU A 380 23.36 24.36 -1.39
CA GLU A 380 22.12 24.76 -2.05
C GLU A 380 21.00 24.03 -1.35
N PHE A 381 19.93 24.71 -0.95
CA PHE A 381 18.92 24.12 -0.07
C PHE A 381 17.57 24.00 -0.77
N VAL A 382 16.92 22.87 -0.56
CA VAL A 382 15.47 22.74 -0.75
C VAL A 382 14.85 22.86 0.63
N GLU A 383 14.07 23.90 0.87
CA GLU A 383 13.40 24.09 2.15
C GLU A 383 12.45 22.92 2.47
N ALA A 384 12.14 22.72 3.76
CA ALA A 384 11.21 21.69 4.20
C ALA A 384 9.83 21.86 3.52
N GLY A 385 9.29 20.79 2.95
CA GLY A 385 8.06 20.85 2.14
C GLY A 385 8.17 21.74 0.89
N GLY A 386 9.38 22.15 0.51
CA GLY A 386 9.66 23.05 -0.59
C GLY A 386 9.88 22.34 -1.91
N PHE A 387 9.83 23.12 -2.99
CA PHE A 387 10.10 22.65 -4.35
C PHE A 387 11.37 23.30 -4.90
N TYR A 388 12.13 22.52 -5.66
CA TYR A 388 13.31 22.95 -6.38
C TYR A 388 13.19 22.59 -7.84
N VAL A 389 13.15 23.61 -8.69
CA VAL A 389 12.91 23.45 -10.12
C VAL A 389 14.22 23.60 -10.90
N TRP A 390 14.61 22.54 -11.58
CA TRP A 390 15.57 22.62 -12.68
C TRP A 390 14.83 22.80 -14.00
N ALA A 391 15.34 23.68 -14.86
CA ALA A 391 14.85 23.84 -16.23
C ALA A 391 15.99 23.88 -17.26
N ASN A 392 15.68 23.48 -18.49
CA ASN A 392 16.58 23.70 -19.60
C ASN A 392 16.76 25.22 -19.83
N SER A 393 18.01 25.64 -20.01
CA SER A 393 18.40 27.04 -20.28
C SER A 393 17.72 27.65 -21.51
N GLY A 394 17.25 26.82 -22.46
CA GLY A 394 16.45 27.26 -23.60
C GLY A 394 15.06 27.79 -23.23
N PHE A 395 14.52 27.42 -22.06
CA PHE A 395 13.20 27.85 -21.58
C PHE A 395 13.16 29.28 -21.01
N GLY A 396 14.31 29.91 -20.80
CA GLY A 396 14.39 31.28 -20.28
C GLY A 396 14.17 31.43 -18.76
N GLY A 397 14.04 30.33 -18.01
CA GLY A 397 14.21 30.28 -16.55
C GLY A 397 13.14 30.97 -15.70
N ALA A 398 11.97 31.32 -16.23
CA ALA A 398 10.91 31.92 -15.44
C ALA A 398 10.37 30.93 -14.39
N GLY A 399 10.75 31.13 -13.11
CA GLY A 399 10.35 30.28 -11.99
C GLY A 399 11.27 29.08 -11.70
N ALA A 400 12.40 28.94 -12.41
CA ALA A 400 13.38 27.88 -12.14
C ALA A 400 14.40 28.33 -11.09
N ASN A 401 14.75 27.45 -10.15
CA ASN A 401 15.85 27.66 -9.20
C ASN A 401 17.21 27.56 -9.90
N MET A 402 17.31 26.70 -10.93
CA MET A 402 18.55 26.43 -11.64
C MET A 402 18.31 26.09 -13.11
N THR A 403 19.30 26.37 -13.97
CA THR A 403 19.24 25.98 -15.39
C THR A 403 20.54 25.38 -15.91
N THR A 404 20.42 24.48 -16.90
CA THR A 404 21.55 23.93 -17.68
C THR A 404 21.13 23.66 -19.12
N SER A 405 22.04 23.27 -20.01
CA SER A 405 21.70 22.92 -21.40
C SER A 405 21.29 21.45 -21.60
N ALA A 406 21.18 20.64 -20.54
CA ALA A 406 20.77 19.24 -20.65
C ALA A 406 19.33 19.13 -21.16
N THR A 407 19.05 18.09 -21.95
CA THR A 407 17.73 17.83 -22.53
C THR A 407 17.13 16.54 -22.03
N LEU A 408 15.80 16.46 -21.99
CA LEU A 408 15.06 15.23 -21.76
C LEU A 408 14.41 14.77 -23.08
N SER A 409 14.00 13.52 -23.16
CA SER A 409 13.42 12.94 -24.38
C SER A 409 12.50 11.79 -24.02
N ASN A 410 11.74 11.32 -25.01
CA ASN A 410 10.92 10.13 -24.85
C ASN A 410 11.75 8.93 -24.35
N ASP A 411 11.09 8.08 -23.58
CA ASP A 411 11.64 6.82 -23.06
C ASP A 411 12.91 7.01 -22.23
N ASN A 412 13.07 8.16 -21.59
CA ASN A 412 14.18 8.40 -20.66
C ASN A 412 13.76 8.00 -19.23
N GLY A 413 14.75 7.90 -18.36
CA GLY A 413 14.55 7.98 -16.92
C GLY A 413 15.37 9.12 -16.34
N VAL A 414 14.93 9.66 -15.21
CA VAL A 414 15.62 10.70 -14.42
C VAL A 414 15.75 10.22 -12.99
N ALA A 415 16.86 10.53 -12.33
CA ALA A 415 17.05 10.21 -10.93
C ALA A 415 17.78 11.33 -10.18
N ILE A 416 17.45 11.46 -8.91
CA ILE A 416 18.24 12.17 -7.91
C ILE A 416 19.20 11.14 -7.32
N ARG A 417 20.50 11.40 -7.41
CA ARG A 417 21.53 10.55 -6.81
C ARG A 417 22.32 11.29 -5.75
N PHE A 418 22.70 10.60 -4.69
CA PHE A 418 23.72 11.04 -3.76
C PHE A 418 25.05 10.36 -4.04
N GLY A 419 26.12 11.14 -4.25
CA GLY A 419 27.46 10.62 -4.52
C GLY A 419 27.82 10.55 -6.02
N PRO A 420 28.69 9.62 -6.45
CA PRO A 420 29.21 9.57 -7.82
C PRO A 420 28.14 9.24 -8.87
N ALA A 421 28.37 9.65 -10.12
CA ALA A 421 27.54 9.22 -11.26
C ALA A 421 27.73 7.71 -11.46
N ASP A 422 26.71 7.04 -12.00
CA ASP A 422 26.62 5.60 -12.26
C ASP A 422 26.59 4.70 -11.01
N PHE A 423 27.13 5.15 -9.87
CA PHE A 423 27.36 4.31 -8.69
C PHE A 423 26.80 4.90 -7.39
N GLY A 424 26.48 6.18 -7.35
CA GLY A 424 25.87 6.83 -6.20
C GLY A 424 24.47 6.31 -5.94
N GLU A 425 24.05 6.36 -4.69
CA GLU A 425 22.72 5.94 -4.25
C GLU A 425 21.64 6.71 -5.02
N VAL A 426 20.66 6.00 -5.56
CA VAL A 426 19.45 6.63 -6.12
C VAL A 426 18.54 6.93 -4.95
N ILE A 427 18.21 8.22 -4.80
CA ILE A 427 17.35 8.72 -3.72
C ILE A 427 15.89 8.66 -4.14
N ASP A 428 15.64 9.05 -5.38
CA ASP A 428 14.36 8.88 -6.05
C ASP A 428 14.57 8.91 -7.56
N SER A 429 13.68 8.26 -8.30
CA SER A 429 13.74 8.20 -9.75
C SER A 429 12.36 8.13 -10.42
N VAL A 430 12.35 8.39 -11.73
CA VAL A 430 11.18 8.14 -12.56
C VAL A 430 11.63 7.78 -13.96
N ALA A 431 11.08 6.68 -14.47
CA ALA A 431 11.22 6.26 -15.85
C ALA A 431 9.85 6.17 -16.54
N TRP A 432 9.80 6.62 -17.79
CA TRP A 432 8.55 6.71 -18.54
C TRP A 432 8.66 6.14 -19.95
N GLY A 433 7.53 5.98 -20.61
CA GLY A 433 7.40 5.41 -21.95
C GLY A 433 7.90 3.97 -21.98
N GLU A 434 8.81 3.69 -22.91
CA GLU A 434 9.42 2.37 -23.09
C GLU A 434 10.78 2.24 -22.40
N ALA A 435 11.09 3.03 -21.37
CA ALA A 435 12.38 2.94 -20.68
C ALA A 435 12.69 1.51 -20.18
N GLU A 436 13.97 1.12 -20.27
CA GLU A 436 14.52 -0.19 -19.86
C GLU A 436 15.78 -0.01 -18.98
N ASN A 437 15.93 1.15 -18.35
CA ASN A 437 17.12 1.52 -17.56
C ASN A 437 16.89 1.34 -16.06
N GLU A 438 17.91 1.62 -15.23
CA GLU A 438 17.85 1.35 -13.78
C GLU A 438 16.97 2.33 -12.98
N PHE A 439 16.43 3.38 -13.60
CA PHE A 439 15.56 4.36 -12.96
C PHE A 439 14.09 3.97 -12.98
N ILE A 440 13.82 2.69 -13.24
CA ILE A 440 12.48 2.11 -13.17
C ILE A 440 12.30 1.63 -11.74
N GLU A 441 11.39 2.28 -11.03
CA GLU A 441 10.86 1.77 -9.77
C GLU A 441 9.59 0.99 -10.10
N GLY A 442 9.53 -0.27 -9.69
CA GLY A 442 8.41 -1.16 -9.96
C GLY A 442 8.17 -1.36 -11.47
N ALA A 443 7.29 -0.54 -12.04
CA ALA A 443 6.97 -0.48 -13.46
C ALA A 443 7.08 0.95 -14.01
N VAL A 444 7.47 1.08 -15.28
CA VAL A 444 7.51 2.39 -15.97
C VAL A 444 6.14 3.05 -16.02
N PHE A 445 6.12 4.38 -15.95
CA PHE A 445 4.95 5.11 -16.40
C PHE A 445 4.84 5.03 -17.93
N PHE A 446 3.93 4.22 -18.45
CA PHE A 446 3.93 3.78 -19.86
C PHE A 446 3.72 4.88 -20.92
N THR A 447 3.36 6.10 -20.55
CA THR A 447 3.05 7.19 -21.49
C THR A 447 4.15 8.26 -21.50
N ASN A 448 4.59 8.65 -22.70
CA ASN A 448 5.48 9.81 -22.86
C ASN A 448 4.66 11.12 -22.74
N PRO A 449 5.08 12.10 -21.92
CA PRO A 449 4.40 13.40 -21.86
C PRO A 449 4.51 14.15 -23.21
N GLU A 450 3.37 14.61 -23.72
CA GLU A 450 3.28 15.33 -24.99
C GLU A 450 3.48 16.86 -24.82
N GLU A 451 3.24 17.63 -25.88
CA GLU A 451 3.42 19.08 -25.90
C GLU A 451 2.71 19.79 -24.73
N GLY A 452 3.49 20.48 -23.90
CA GLY A 452 2.99 21.26 -22.77
C GLY A 452 2.47 20.41 -21.60
N GLN A 453 2.53 19.08 -21.70
CA GLN A 453 2.14 18.18 -20.62
C GLN A 453 3.30 17.96 -19.65
N LYS A 454 2.96 17.64 -18.40
CA LYS A 454 3.93 17.18 -17.41
C LYS A 454 3.52 15.81 -16.89
N LEU A 455 4.51 15.00 -16.60
CA LEU A 455 4.38 13.78 -15.81
C LEU A 455 4.60 14.16 -14.35
N CYS A 456 3.58 14.07 -13.50
CA CYS A 456 3.68 14.50 -12.11
C CYS A 456 3.23 13.41 -11.13
N ARG A 457 3.81 13.41 -9.93
CA ARG A 457 3.39 12.51 -8.85
C ARG A 457 1.94 12.79 -8.44
N ASN A 458 1.22 11.73 -8.11
CA ASN A 458 -0.14 11.75 -7.63
C ASN A 458 -0.11 11.98 -6.12
N GLY A 459 -0.36 13.21 -5.69
CA GLY A 459 -0.43 13.55 -4.27
C GLY A 459 0.91 13.45 -3.54
N LEU A 460 2.04 13.64 -4.24
CA LEU A 460 3.41 13.54 -3.68
C LEU A 460 3.74 12.15 -3.08
N MET A 461 3.00 11.12 -3.48
CA MET A 461 3.23 9.75 -3.03
C MET A 461 4.38 9.10 -3.79
N ASP A 462 5.09 8.22 -3.09
CA ASP A 462 6.15 7.38 -3.64
C ASP A 462 5.95 5.94 -3.15
N THR A 463 5.50 5.07 -4.05
CA THR A 463 5.19 3.66 -3.76
C THR A 463 6.27 2.73 -4.29
N ASP A 464 7.43 3.29 -4.65
CA ASP A 464 8.48 2.62 -5.42
C ASP A 464 7.92 2.00 -6.72
N ASN A 465 6.92 2.65 -7.33
CA ASN A 465 6.33 2.21 -8.60
C ASN A 465 5.90 3.39 -9.48
N ASN A 466 6.71 3.71 -10.50
CA ASN A 466 6.46 4.87 -11.35
C ASN A 466 5.09 4.85 -12.07
N ALA A 467 4.54 3.66 -12.34
CA ALA A 467 3.23 3.50 -12.96
C ALA A 467 2.06 3.88 -12.04
N ASP A 468 2.22 3.71 -10.73
CA ASP A 468 1.21 4.00 -9.72
C ASP A 468 1.35 5.43 -9.18
N ASP A 469 2.59 5.92 -9.13
CA ASP A 469 2.92 7.21 -8.54
C ASP A 469 2.66 8.38 -9.48
N PHE A 470 2.79 8.20 -10.79
CA PHE A 470 2.74 9.32 -11.73
C PHE A 470 1.50 9.33 -12.62
N TRP A 471 1.13 10.52 -13.07
CA TRP A 471 0.08 10.74 -14.05
C TRP A 471 0.38 11.95 -14.94
N VAL A 472 -0.25 12.01 -16.10
CA VAL A 472 -0.09 13.12 -17.04
C VAL A 472 -1.05 14.25 -16.67
N ILE A 473 -0.50 15.42 -16.39
CA ILE A 473 -1.27 16.66 -16.30
C ILE A 473 -1.23 17.41 -17.63
N GLY A 474 -2.41 17.83 -18.08
CA GLY A 474 -2.56 18.57 -19.34
C GLY A 474 -1.89 19.94 -19.31
N ALA A 475 -1.68 20.53 -20.49
CA ALA A 475 -1.11 21.86 -20.64
C ALA A 475 -2.01 22.90 -19.93
N GLY A 476 -1.64 23.26 -18.69
CA GLY A 476 -2.27 24.37 -17.98
C GLY A 476 -1.94 25.68 -18.71
N ASN A 477 -2.98 26.39 -19.13
CA ASN A 477 -2.90 27.80 -19.56
C ASN A 477 -2.51 28.71 -18.40
#